data_AF-A0A1F3CB93-F1
#
_entry.id   AF-A0A1F3CB93-F1
#
_cell.length_a   1.000
_cell.length_b   1.000
_cell.length_c   1.000
_cell.angle_alpha   90.00
_cell.angle_beta   90.00
_cell.angle_gamma   90.00
#
_symmetry.space_group_name_H-M   'P 1'
#
loop_
_entity.id
_entity.type
_entity.pdbx_description
1 polymer ?
#
loop_
_entity_poly.entity_id
_entity_poly.type
_entity_poly.pdbx_seq_one_letter_code
_entity_poly.pdbx_strand_id
1 'polypeptide(L)'
;MKQETSIKLFESKKVRTHWDEKNEKWYFSIIDVVEILTESINPRDYWFKMKLRIKTEDGLELSTICRQMKLKAIDGKMRETDVADTETLLRIIQSIPSPKAEPFKQWLAKVGYERMKEISDPEQSIDRARENWQKLGRSEKWIQQRMTGQETRNKLTDYWKDAGIKEKNEFALLTNIIHQEWTGLTVKKHKDLKGLKTQNLRDHVSEAELIFTALAELSTRQIAETEQAKGLQENAKAGKKGGAVAKNARKELESKTGKSIVTGENFLPISKENIIIDND
;
A
#
# COMPACT_ATOMS: atom_id res chain seq x y z
N MET A 1 -0.09 10.84 25.74
CA MET A 1 0.05 11.90 24.72
C MET A 1 -0.49 11.37 23.40
N LYS A 2 -1.56 11.97 22.87
CA LYS A 2 -2.15 11.57 21.58
C LYS A 2 -1.14 11.87 20.47
N GLN A 3 -0.67 10.85 19.75
CA GLN A 3 0.13 11.02 18.55
C GLN A 3 -0.76 11.57 17.44
N GLU A 4 -0.81 12.91 17.32
CA GLU A 4 -1.33 13.59 16.14
C GLU A 4 -0.26 13.57 15.04
N THR A 5 -0.13 12.44 14.35
CA THR A 5 0.67 12.33 13.12
C THR A 5 -0.13 11.74 11.97
N SER A 6 -1.43 12.08 11.90
CA SER A 6 -2.09 12.19 10.60
C SER A 6 -1.99 13.64 10.16
N ILE A 7 -1.54 13.87 8.94
CA ILE A 7 -1.57 15.16 8.27
C ILE A 7 -3.06 15.55 8.12
N LYS A 8 -3.65 16.10 9.19
CA LYS A 8 -5.07 16.52 9.29
C LYS A 8 -5.41 17.73 8.41
N LEU A 9 -4.43 18.28 7.69
CA LEU A 9 -4.63 19.53 6.93
C LEU A 9 -5.65 19.38 5.79
N PHE A 10 -5.91 18.16 5.33
CA PHE A 10 -6.89 17.87 4.28
C PHE A 10 -8.29 17.49 4.82
N GLU A 11 -8.48 17.42 6.14
CA GLU A 11 -9.78 17.04 6.74
C GLU A 11 -10.74 18.24 6.92
N SER A 12 -10.23 19.48 7.00
CA SER A 12 -11.06 20.68 7.24
C SER A 12 -11.60 21.36 5.97
N LYS A 13 -10.97 21.14 4.82
CA LYS A 13 -11.47 21.49 3.49
C LYS A 13 -11.26 20.29 2.57
N LYS A 14 -12.35 19.75 2.00
CA LYS A 14 -12.32 18.58 1.13
C LYS A 14 -11.59 18.92 -0.18
N VAL A 15 -10.29 18.61 -0.26
CA VAL A 15 -9.55 18.68 -1.52
C VAL A 15 -10.25 17.81 -2.55
N ARG A 16 -10.60 18.38 -3.71
CA ARG A 16 -11.22 17.61 -4.78
C ARG A 16 -10.21 16.61 -5.33
N THR A 17 -10.64 15.36 -5.45
CA THR A 17 -9.82 14.26 -5.93
C THR A 17 -10.46 13.55 -7.12
N HIS A 18 -9.62 12.90 -7.92
CA HIS A 18 -10.03 12.01 -9.00
C HIS A 18 -9.19 10.74 -8.96
N TRP A 19 -9.86 9.59 -9.04
CA TRP A 19 -9.20 8.30 -9.18
C TRP A 19 -9.08 7.94 -10.65
N ASP A 20 -7.85 7.72 -11.10
CA ASP A 20 -7.55 7.23 -12.44
C ASP A 20 -7.34 5.72 -12.39
N GLU A 21 -8.35 4.97 -12.84
CA GLU A 21 -8.34 3.50 -12.85
C GLU A 21 -7.23 2.92 -13.73
N LYS A 22 -6.87 3.60 -14.83
CA LYS A 22 -5.89 3.09 -15.79
C LYS A 22 -4.48 3.08 -15.20
N ASN A 23 -4.14 4.13 -14.45
CA ASN A 23 -2.82 4.29 -13.85
C ASN A 23 -2.78 3.93 -12.36
N GLU A 24 -3.93 3.57 -11.76
CA GLU A 24 -4.10 3.33 -10.33
C GLU A 24 -3.56 4.48 -9.45
N LYS A 25 -3.82 5.73 -9.89
CA LYS A 25 -3.34 6.94 -9.20
C LYS A 25 -4.48 7.85 -8.75
N TRP A 26 -4.30 8.46 -7.59
CA TRP A 26 -5.10 9.60 -7.14
C TRP A 26 -4.51 10.90 -7.68
N TYR A 27 -5.37 11.74 -8.23
CA TYR A 27 -5.09 13.13 -8.59
C TYR A 27 -5.80 14.07 -7.63
N PHE A 28 -5.13 15.17 -7.29
CA PHE A 28 -5.58 16.17 -6.34
C PHE A 28 -5.64 17.54 -7.01
N SER A 29 -6.71 18.30 -6.74
CA SER A 29 -6.83 19.69 -7.19
C SER A 29 -5.73 20.55 -6.59
N ILE A 30 -4.87 21.13 -7.45
CA ILE A 30 -3.77 21.99 -6.99
C ILE A 30 -4.31 23.29 -6.39
N ILE A 31 -5.36 23.85 -6.98
CA ILE A 31 -5.97 25.10 -6.50
C ILE A 31 -6.49 24.93 -5.06
N ASP A 32 -7.10 23.79 -4.75
CA ASP A 32 -7.65 23.52 -3.42
C ASP A 32 -6.52 23.39 -2.38
N VAL A 33 -5.42 22.74 -2.77
CA VAL A 33 -4.22 22.61 -1.91
C VAL A 33 -3.56 23.97 -1.69
N VAL A 34 -3.43 24.78 -2.75
CA VAL A 34 -2.95 26.16 -2.66
C VAL A 34 -3.84 26.97 -1.72
N GLU A 35 -5.15 26.88 -1.85
CA GLU A 35 -6.10 27.57 -0.97
C GLU A 35 -5.91 27.18 0.50
N ILE A 36 -5.79 25.89 0.80
CA ILE A 36 -5.59 25.38 2.16
C ILE A 36 -4.27 25.88 2.76
N LEU A 37 -3.18 25.79 1.97
CA LEU A 37 -1.85 26.11 2.44
C LEU A 37 -1.60 27.61 2.50
N THR A 38 -2.23 28.41 1.66
CA THR A 38 -1.94 29.86 1.58
C THR A 38 -3.02 30.74 2.18
N GLU A 39 -4.24 30.20 2.38
CA GLU A 39 -5.44 30.97 2.72
C GLU A 39 -5.72 32.13 1.74
N SER A 40 -5.20 32.04 0.51
CA SER A 40 -5.40 33.06 -0.51
C SER A 40 -6.88 33.20 -0.85
N ILE A 41 -7.36 34.45 -0.87
CA ILE A 41 -8.71 34.80 -1.33
C ILE A 41 -8.90 34.41 -2.80
N ASN A 42 -7.83 34.46 -3.60
CA ASN A 42 -7.83 34.05 -5.00
C ASN A 42 -6.73 33.00 -5.25
N PRO A 43 -7.00 31.71 -4.95
CA PRO A 43 -5.99 30.65 -5.07
C PRO A 43 -5.60 30.37 -6.52
N ARG A 44 -6.46 30.68 -7.50
CA ARG A 44 -6.16 30.56 -8.94
C ARG A 44 -5.10 31.59 -9.36
N ASP A 45 -5.27 32.86 -8.97
CA ASP A 45 -4.29 33.91 -9.24
C ASP A 45 -2.96 33.63 -8.52
N TYR A 46 -3.03 33.16 -7.26
CA TYR A 46 -1.84 32.72 -6.53
C TYR A 46 -1.10 31.62 -7.29
N TRP A 47 -1.80 30.57 -7.73
CA TRP A 47 -1.23 29.47 -8.50
C TRP A 47 -0.59 29.98 -9.81
N PHE A 48 -1.27 30.85 -10.55
CA PHE A 48 -0.73 31.45 -11.77
C PHE A 48 0.57 32.21 -11.52
N LYS A 49 0.58 33.11 -10.53
CA LYS A 49 1.78 33.88 -10.15
C LYS A 49 2.90 32.98 -9.65
N MET A 50 2.57 31.93 -8.90
CA MET A 50 3.55 30.96 -8.41
C MET A 50 4.19 30.18 -9.57
N LYS A 51 3.41 29.76 -10.57
CA LYS A 51 3.96 29.12 -11.78
C LYS A 51 4.94 30.03 -12.51
N LEU A 52 4.60 31.32 -12.66
CA LEU A 52 5.49 32.30 -13.28
C LEU A 52 6.77 32.49 -12.48
N ARG A 53 6.66 32.67 -11.16
CA ARG A 53 7.81 32.81 -10.26
C ARG A 53 8.77 31.63 -10.38
N ILE A 54 8.27 30.40 -10.25
CA ILE A 54 9.08 29.18 -10.28
C ILE A 54 9.72 28.96 -11.66
N LYS A 55 9.01 29.30 -12.75
CA LYS A 55 9.58 29.25 -14.09
C LYS A 55 10.76 30.22 -14.25
N THR A 56 10.65 31.42 -13.68
CA THR A 56 11.70 32.46 -13.77
C THR A 56 12.87 32.18 -12.84
N GLU A 57 12.63 31.74 -11.61
CA GLU A 57 13.66 31.53 -10.58
C GLU A 57 14.36 30.17 -10.71
N ASP A 58 13.59 29.09 -10.87
CA ASP A 58 14.10 27.71 -10.84
C ASP A 58 14.23 27.09 -12.24
N GLY A 59 13.71 27.75 -13.28
CA GLY A 59 13.61 27.19 -14.64
C GLY A 59 12.57 26.06 -14.77
N LEU A 60 11.82 25.74 -13.71
CA LEU A 60 10.86 24.64 -13.68
C LEU A 60 9.49 25.09 -14.19
N GLU A 61 9.02 24.46 -15.26
CA GLU A 61 7.68 24.74 -15.79
C GLU A 61 6.62 23.83 -15.15
N LEU A 62 6.02 24.27 -14.05
CA LEU A 62 5.01 23.46 -13.33
C LEU A 62 3.83 23.01 -14.20
N SER A 63 3.47 23.77 -15.25
CA SER A 63 2.39 23.38 -16.16
C SER A 63 2.68 22.08 -16.93
N THR A 64 3.95 21.69 -17.13
CA THR A 64 4.29 20.45 -17.87
C THR A 64 4.19 19.19 -17.03
N ILE A 65 4.31 19.33 -15.70
CA ILE A 65 4.20 18.20 -14.75
C ILE A 65 2.78 18.04 -14.18
N CYS A 66 1.92 19.05 -14.35
CA CYS A 66 0.52 18.99 -13.97
C CYS A 66 -0.34 18.39 -15.09
N ARG A 67 -1.49 17.82 -14.74
CA ARG A 67 -2.54 17.42 -15.70
C ARG A 67 -3.74 18.35 -15.58
N GLN A 68 -4.58 18.39 -16.61
CA GLN A 68 -5.87 19.07 -16.54
C GLN A 68 -7.00 18.05 -16.54
N MET A 69 -7.89 18.16 -15.56
CA MET A 69 -9.05 17.29 -15.42
C MET A 69 -10.29 18.09 -15.06
N LYS A 70 -11.45 17.61 -15.50
CA LYS A 70 -12.74 18.18 -15.10
C LYS A 70 -13.11 17.67 -13.71
N LEU A 71 -13.15 18.55 -12.72
CA LEU A 71 -13.61 18.26 -11.37
C LEU A 71 -14.89 19.04 -11.06
N LYS A 72 -15.75 18.48 -10.20
CA LYS A 72 -16.98 19.14 -9.73
C LYS A 72 -16.61 20.32 -8.83
N ALA A 73 -17.01 21.52 -9.21
CA ALA A 73 -16.84 22.73 -8.40
C ALA A 73 -17.93 22.83 -7.32
N ILE A 74 -17.79 23.81 -6.42
CA ILE A 74 -18.71 24.05 -5.29
C ILE A 74 -20.15 24.29 -5.78
N ASP A 75 -20.32 24.96 -6.92
CA ASP A 75 -21.61 25.20 -7.58
C ASP A 75 -22.17 23.96 -8.31
N GLY A 76 -21.53 22.81 -8.18
CA GLY A 76 -21.94 21.55 -8.79
C GLY A 76 -21.56 21.38 -10.25
N LYS A 77 -20.98 22.39 -10.92
CA LYS A 77 -20.59 22.32 -12.34
C LYS A 77 -19.21 21.68 -12.50
N MET A 78 -19.04 20.89 -13.57
CA MET A 78 -17.74 20.33 -13.93
C MET A 78 -16.87 21.41 -14.59
N ARG A 79 -15.68 21.66 -14.04
CA ARG A 79 -14.71 22.61 -14.60
C ARG A 79 -13.32 22.01 -14.68
N GLU A 80 -12.60 22.39 -15.73
CA GLU A 80 -11.19 22.04 -15.87
C GLU A 80 -10.35 22.77 -14.83
N THR A 81 -9.46 22.02 -14.20
CA THR A 81 -8.50 22.52 -13.22
C THR A 81 -7.20 21.73 -13.31
N ASP A 82 -6.11 22.39 -12.95
CA ASP A 82 -4.81 21.73 -12.82
C ASP A 82 -4.88 20.75 -11.62
N VAL A 83 -4.44 19.52 -11.86
CA VAL A 83 -4.36 18.44 -10.89
C VAL A 83 -2.97 17.81 -10.90
N ALA A 84 -2.56 17.25 -9.76
CA ALA A 84 -1.28 16.58 -9.58
C ALA A 84 -1.48 15.23 -8.89
N ASP A 85 -0.63 14.25 -9.21
CA ASP A 85 -0.48 13.05 -8.38
C ASP A 85 0.33 13.34 -7.12
N THR A 86 0.43 12.39 -6.20
CA THR A 86 1.06 12.59 -4.89
C THR A 86 2.50 13.11 -4.98
N GLU A 87 3.31 12.53 -5.87
CA GLU A 87 4.72 12.92 -6.03
C GLU A 87 4.84 14.36 -6.54
N THR A 88 4.10 14.69 -7.60
CA THR A 88 4.08 16.04 -8.16
C THR A 88 3.56 17.06 -7.14
N LEU A 89 2.55 16.67 -6.36
CA LEU A 89 1.98 17.53 -5.32
C LEU A 89 3.00 17.82 -4.21
N LEU A 90 3.72 16.80 -3.74
CA LEU A 90 4.78 16.98 -2.74
C LEU A 90 5.89 17.91 -3.25
N ARG A 91 6.20 17.89 -4.55
CA ARG A 91 7.13 18.85 -5.16
C ARG A 91 6.56 20.26 -5.17
N ILE A 92 5.31 20.45 -5.59
CA ILE A 92 4.65 21.76 -5.63
C ILE A 92 4.59 22.41 -4.24
N ILE A 93 4.26 21.64 -3.19
CA ILE A 93 4.15 22.14 -1.82
C ILE A 93 5.47 22.77 -1.33
N GLN A 94 6.62 22.25 -1.76
CA GLN A 94 7.93 22.80 -1.38
C GLN A 94 8.10 24.26 -1.84
N SER A 95 7.51 24.62 -2.98
CA SER A 95 7.59 25.96 -3.57
C SER A 95 6.53 26.95 -3.06
N ILE A 96 5.67 26.54 -2.11
CA ILE A 96 4.68 27.42 -1.47
C ILE A 96 5.34 28.12 -0.26
N PRO A 97 5.57 29.45 -0.29
CA PRO A 97 6.07 30.21 0.85
C PRO A 97 4.92 30.49 1.84
N SER A 98 4.54 29.48 2.62
CA SER A 98 3.52 29.61 3.67
C SER A 98 3.94 28.91 4.96
N PRO A 99 3.67 29.51 6.14
CA PRO A 99 3.82 28.83 7.43
C PRO A 99 3.06 27.50 7.51
N LYS A 100 1.95 27.33 6.80
CA LYS A 100 1.19 26.07 6.79
C LYS A 100 1.85 24.97 5.94
N ALA A 101 2.72 25.35 5.00
CA ALA A 101 3.51 24.40 4.23
C ALA A 101 4.75 23.94 5.00
N GLU A 102 5.20 24.69 6.01
CA GLU A 102 6.42 24.39 6.77
C GLU A 102 6.41 23.01 7.45
N PRO A 103 5.32 22.56 8.11
CA PRO A 103 5.27 21.20 8.65
C PRO A 103 5.49 20.10 7.60
N PHE A 104 5.01 20.30 6.36
CA PHE A 104 5.26 19.36 5.26
C PHE A 104 6.71 19.37 4.82
N LYS A 105 7.34 20.55 4.75
CA LYS A 105 8.75 20.68 4.37
C LYS A 105 9.67 20.05 5.41
N GLN A 106 9.39 20.26 6.69
CA GLN A 106 10.09 19.61 7.79
C GLN A 106 9.91 18.09 7.76
N TRP A 107 8.69 17.62 7.47
CA TRP A 107 8.44 16.20 7.30
C TRP A 107 9.22 15.62 6.12
N LEU A 108 9.24 16.28 4.95
CA LEU A 108 10.03 15.86 3.80
C LEU A 108 11.53 15.83 4.10
N ALA A 109 12.05 16.86 4.79
CA ALA A 109 13.45 16.91 5.22
C ALA A 109 13.79 15.75 6.17
N LYS A 110 12.90 15.46 7.13
CA LYS A 110 13.04 14.31 8.04
C LYS A 110 13.06 12.98 7.26
N VAL A 111 12.12 12.77 6.35
CA VAL A 111 12.07 11.54 5.52
C VAL A 111 13.31 11.39 4.66
N GLY A 112 13.80 12.49 4.06
CA GLY A 112 15.04 12.49 3.29
C GLY A 112 16.26 12.10 4.15
N TYR A 113 16.35 12.66 5.36
CA TYR A 113 17.42 12.34 6.30
C TYR A 113 17.34 10.89 6.82
N GLU A 114 16.15 10.41 7.19
CA GLU A 114 15.93 8.99 7.55
C GLU A 114 16.35 8.07 6.42
N ARG A 115 16.02 8.41 5.17
CA ARG A 115 16.43 7.61 4.01
C ARG A 115 17.95 7.56 3.85
N MET A 116 18.65 8.66 4.10
CA MET A 116 20.12 8.66 4.09
C MET A 116 20.70 7.77 5.20
N LYS A 117 20.11 7.80 6.40
CA LYS A 117 20.53 6.90 7.49
C LYS A 117 20.35 5.43 7.12
N GLU A 118 19.24 5.07 6.51
CA GLU A 118 18.97 3.70 6.08
C GLU A 118 19.95 3.16 5.03
N ILE A 119 20.57 4.05 4.24
CA ILE A 119 21.61 3.64 3.29
C ILE A 119 22.87 3.22 4.05
N SER A 120 23.23 3.96 5.10
CA SER A 120 24.38 3.64 5.95
C SER A 120 24.10 2.51 6.94
N ASP A 121 22.86 2.38 7.40
CA ASP A 121 22.39 1.41 8.39
C ASP A 121 21.02 0.85 7.96
N PRO A 122 21.01 -0.22 7.15
CA PRO A 122 19.77 -0.81 6.64
C PRO A 122 18.82 -1.35 7.71
N GLU A 123 19.29 -1.65 8.92
CA GLU A 123 18.46 -2.17 10.01
C GLU A 123 17.36 -1.17 10.42
N GLN A 124 17.63 0.13 10.34
CA GLN A 124 16.63 1.18 10.59
C GLN A 124 15.40 1.07 9.69
N SER A 125 15.57 0.57 8.45
CA SER A 125 14.45 0.36 7.54
C SER A 125 13.52 -0.77 8.01
N ILE A 126 14.09 -1.78 8.68
CA ILE A 126 13.39 -2.92 9.26
C ILE A 126 12.62 -2.47 10.51
N ASP A 127 13.26 -1.72 11.39
CA ASP A 127 12.61 -1.20 12.60
C ASP A 127 11.48 -0.23 12.26
N ARG A 128 11.68 0.64 11.27
CA ARG A 128 10.59 1.50 10.78
C ARG A 128 9.41 0.67 10.23
N ALA A 129 9.68 -0.45 9.55
CA ALA A 129 8.60 -1.33 9.09
C ALA A 129 7.81 -1.93 10.27
N ARG A 130 8.51 -2.35 11.34
CA ARG A 130 7.87 -2.82 12.59
C ARG A 130 7.00 -1.72 13.21
N GLU A 131 7.54 -0.52 13.38
CA GLU A 131 6.80 0.63 13.92
C GLU A 131 5.56 0.96 13.09
N ASN A 132 5.67 0.91 11.75
CA ASN A 132 4.54 1.19 10.86
C ASN A 132 3.41 0.18 11.06
N TRP A 133 3.72 -1.11 11.17
CA TRP A 133 2.70 -2.13 11.47
C TRP A 133 2.14 -1.99 12.88
N GLN A 134 2.94 -1.64 13.88
CA GLN A 134 2.46 -1.35 15.23
C GLN A 134 1.47 -0.18 15.23
N LYS A 135 1.78 0.92 14.51
CA LYS A 135 0.88 2.07 14.34
C LYS A 135 -0.43 1.69 13.62
N LEU A 136 -0.41 0.67 12.77
CA LEU A 136 -1.61 0.09 12.15
C LEU A 136 -2.38 -0.88 13.08
N GLY A 137 -1.93 -1.06 14.32
CA GLY A 137 -2.59 -1.91 15.33
C GLY A 137 -2.23 -3.40 15.23
N ARG A 138 -1.11 -3.76 14.59
CA ARG A 138 -0.65 -5.15 14.54
C ARG A 138 0.04 -5.55 15.84
N SER A 139 -0.19 -6.78 16.30
CA SER A 139 0.51 -7.34 17.46
C SER A 139 1.96 -7.66 17.10
N GLU A 140 2.84 -7.67 18.11
CA GLU A 140 4.25 -8.02 17.92
C GLU A 140 4.41 -9.43 17.33
N LYS A 141 3.64 -10.41 17.81
CA LYS A 141 3.61 -11.77 17.26
C LYS A 141 3.29 -11.78 15.77
N TRP A 142 2.24 -11.06 15.38
CA TRP A 142 1.85 -10.94 13.98
C TRP A 142 2.96 -10.30 13.14
N ILE A 143 3.62 -9.26 13.65
CA ILE A 143 4.71 -8.56 12.95
C ILE A 143 5.90 -9.49 12.72
N GLN A 144 6.30 -10.25 13.75
CA GLN A 144 7.37 -11.24 13.61
C GLN A 144 7.02 -12.29 12.55
N GLN A 145 5.80 -12.83 12.57
CA GLN A 145 5.34 -13.77 11.54
C GLN A 145 5.35 -13.15 10.14
N ARG A 146 4.94 -11.88 10.01
CA ARG A 146 4.93 -11.18 8.72
C ARG A 146 6.33 -10.97 8.16
N MET A 147 7.31 -10.69 9.03
CA MET A 147 8.71 -10.53 8.66
C MET A 147 9.34 -11.86 8.23
N THR A 148 9.21 -12.92 9.03
CA THR A 148 9.73 -14.25 8.67
C THR A 148 9.05 -14.82 7.42
N GLY A 149 7.75 -14.55 7.24
CA GLY A 149 7.04 -14.90 6.02
C GLY A 149 7.59 -14.20 4.77
N GLN A 150 8.15 -12.99 4.90
CA GLN A 150 8.81 -12.31 3.79
C GLN A 150 10.10 -13.01 3.36
N GLU A 151 10.90 -13.46 4.32
CA GLU A 151 12.10 -14.25 4.04
C GLU A 151 11.75 -15.59 3.36
N THR A 152 10.71 -16.27 3.84
CA THR A 152 10.22 -17.53 3.26
C THR A 152 9.80 -17.34 1.81
N ARG A 153 9.06 -16.27 1.52
CA ARG A 153 8.67 -15.90 0.16
C ARG A 153 9.89 -15.58 -0.71
N ASN A 154 10.84 -14.79 -0.19
CA ASN A 154 12.02 -14.40 -0.96
C ASN A 154 12.80 -15.64 -1.41
N LYS A 155 13.08 -16.58 -0.50
CA LYS A 155 13.73 -17.86 -0.81
C LYS A 155 13.00 -18.66 -1.89
N LEU A 156 11.67 -18.71 -1.86
CA LEU A 156 10.89 -19.37 -2.91
C LEU A 156 11.01 -18.63 -4.25
N THR A 157 10.92 -17.30 -4.23
CA THR A 157 11.06 -16.50 -5.46
C THR A 157 12.46 -16.54 -6.05
N ASP A 158 13.50 -16.65 -5.23
CA ASP A 158 14.88 -16.78 -5.70
C ASP A 158 15.10 -18.15 -6.36
N TYR A 159 14.59 -19.23 -5.74
CA TYR A 159 14.55 -20.53 -6.38
C TYR A 159 13.87 -20.49 -7.76
N TRP A 160 12.72 -19.81 -7.88
CA TRP A 160 12.03 -19.69 -9.17
C TRP A 160 12.85 -18.94 -10.22
N LYS A 161 13.56 -17.87 -9.85
CA LYS A 161 14.46 -17.16 -10.78
C LYS A 161 15.54 -18.10 -11.30
N ASP A 162 16.17 -18.85 -10.39
CA ASP A 162 17.23 -19.81 -10.73
C ASP A 162 16.69 -20.97 -11.59
N ALA A 163 15.43 -21.35 -11.37
CA ALA A 163 14.70 -22.34 -12.16
C ALA A 163 14.18 -21.83 -13.52
N GLY A 164 14.52 -20.59 -13.91
CA GLY A 164 14.22 -20.04 -15.24
C GLY A 164 12.91 -19.25 -15.36
N ILE A 165 12.25 -18.91 -14.24
CA ILE A 165 11.04 -18.07 -14.23
C ILE A 165 11.46 -16.60 -14.12
N LYS A 166 11.05 -15.78 -15.09
CA LYS A 166 11.55 -14.39 -15.20
C LYS A 166 10.44 -13.36 -15.24
N GLU A 167 9.25 -13.73 -15.70
CA GLU A 167 8.19 -12.75 -15.91
C GLU A 167 7.33 -12.55 -14.65
N LYS A 168 6.95 -11.31 -14.33
CA LYS A 168 6.19 -10.96 -13.11
C LYS A 168 4.82 -11.66 -13.02
N ASN A 169 4.15 -11.86 -14.16
CA ASN A 169 2.92 -12.63 -14.31
C ASN A 169 3.09 -14.11 -13.90
N GLU A 170 4.22 -14.74 -14.20
CA GLU A 170 4.52 -16.13 -13.81
C GLU A 170 4.66 -16.26 -12.29
N PHE A 171 5.36 -15.34 -11.63
CA PHE A 171 5.42 -15.26 -10.16
C PHE A 171 4.03 -15.12 -9.54
N ALA A 172 3.19 -14.25 -10.11
CA ALA A 172 1.83 -14.04 -9.65
C ALA A 172 0.97 -15.30 -9.82
N LEU A 173 1.11 -15.99 -10.95
CA LEU A 173 0.40 -17.24 -11.25
C LEU A 173 0.78 -18.34 -10.24
N LEU A 174 2.07 -18.58 -10.03
CA LEU A 174 2.55 -19.58 -9.08
C LEU A 174 2.12 -19.27 -7.64
N THR A 175 2.25 -18.00 -7.23
CA THR A 175 1.76 -17.55 -5.92
C THR A 175 0.27 -17.82 -5.77
N ASN A 176 -0.53 -17.55 -6.81
CA ASN A 176 -1.96 -17.78 -6.78
C ASN A 176 -2.32 -19.27 -6.76
N ILE A 177 -1.56 -20.13 -7.44
CA ILE A 177 -1.73 -21.60 -7.38
C ILE A 177 -1.54 -22.10 -5.95
N ILE A 178 -0.43 -21.72 -5.30
CA ILE A 178 -0.14 -22.11 -3.91
C ILE A 178 -1.25 -21.61 -2.99
N HIS A 179 -1.60 -20.33 -3.11
CA HIS A 179 -2.62 -19.70 -2.28
C HIS A 179 -3.99 -20.38 -2.42
N GLN A 180 -4.41 -20.64 -3.66
CA GLN A 180 -5.68 -21.31 -3.95
C GLN A 180 -5.70 -22.74 -3.44
N GLU A 181 -4.58 -23.45 -3.52
CA GLU A 181 -4.55 -24.84 -3.07
C GLU A 181 -4.75 -24.96 -1.55
N TRP A 182 -4.09 -24.11 -0.76
CA TRP A 182 -4.22 -24.19 0.70
C TRP A 182 -5.46 -23.49 1.24
N THR A 183 -5.89 -22.36 0.66
CA THR A 183 -7.07 -21.62 1.12
C THR A 183 -8.38 -22.10 0.51
N GLY A 184 -8.36 -22.62 -0.72
CA GLY A 184 -9.55 -22.78 -1.57
C GLY A 184 -9.97 -21.51 -2.32
N LEU A 185 -9.26 -20.40 -2.16
CA LEU A 185 -9.57 -19.10 -2.75
C LEU A 185 -8.39 -18.59 -3.58
N THR A 186 -8.67 -17.99 -4.73
CA THR A 186 -7.66 -17.15 -5.41
C THR A 186 -7.34 -15.93 -4.54
N VAL A 187 -6.16 -15.33 -4.70
CA VAL A 187 -5.76 -14.11 -3.98
C VAL A 187 -6.81 -13.00 -4.15
N LYS A 188 -7.39 -12.85 -5.35
CA LYS A 188 -8.45 -11.87 -5.62
C LYS A 188 -9.70 -12.13 -4.78
N LYS A 189 -10.28 -13.32 -4.87
CA LYS A 189 -11.44 -13.72 -4.05
C LYS A 189 -11.18 -13.58 -2.54
N HIS A 190 -9.95 -13.80 -2.09
CA HIS A 190 -9.60 -13.62 -0.69
C HIS A 190 -9.52 -12.14 -0.28
N LYS A 191 -9.00 -11.28 -1.15
CA LYS A 191 -9.12 -9.82 -0.97
C LYS A 191 -10.58 -9.38 -0.89
N ASP A 192 -11.42 -9.89 -1.79
CA ASP A 192 -12.86 -9.58 -1.82
C ASP A 192 -13.55 -10.03 -0.52
N LEU A 193 -13.26 -11.24 -0.04
CA LEU A 193 -13.77 -11.78 1.23
C LEU A 193 -13.43 -10.87 2.43
N LYS A 194 -12.26 -10.21 2.39
CA LYS A 194 -11.78 -9.31 3.44
C LYS A 194 -12.10 -7.82 3.17
N GLY A 195 -12.88 -7.52 2.13
CA GLY A 195 -13.24 -6.14 1.77
C GLY A 195 -12.07 -5.26 1.29
N LEU A 196 -10.97 -5.87 0.85
CA LEU A 196 -9.76 -5.16 0.43
C LEU A 196 -9.89 -4.69 -1.02
N LYS A 197 -9.52 -3.44 -1.29
CA LYS A 197 -9.49 -2.86 -2.64
C LYS A 197 -8.06 -2.85 -3.18
N THR A 198 -7.26 -1.91 -2.68
CA THR A 198 -5.87 -1.71 -3.10
C THR A 198 -4.86 -2.28 -2.11
N GLN A 199 -5.32 -2.70 -0.93
CA GLN A 199 -4.45 -3.17 0.15
C GLN A 199 -3.77 -4.50 -0.18
N ASN A 200 -2.61 -4.71 0.44
CA ASN A 200 -1.90 -5.98 0.38
C ASN A 200 -2.62 -7.02 1.24
N LEU A 201 -2.96 -8.18 0.67
CA LEU A 201 -3.67 -9.23 1.41
C LEU A 201 -2.90 -9.67 2.67
N ARG A 202 -1.57 -9.85 2.58
CA ARG A 202 -0.75 -10.35 3.69
C ARG A 202 -0.64 -9.38 4.86
N ASP A 203 -0.97 -8.11 4.66
CA ASP A 203 -0.98 -7.12 5.74
C ASP A 203 -2.33 -7.04 6.46
N HIS A 204 -3.31 -7.82 5.98
CA HIS A 204 -4.70 -7.84 6.46
C HIS A 204 -5.23 -9.25 6.74
N VAL A 205 -4.37 -10.27 6.82
CA VAL A 205 -4.73 -11.65 7.21
C VAL A 205 -4.35 -11.90 8.67
N SER A 206 -4.99 -12.87 9.32
CA SER A 206 -4.69 -13.26 10.70
C SER A 206 -3.28 -13.85 10.86
N GLU A 207 -2.80 -13.97 12.10
CA GLU A 207 -1.53 -14.63 12.42
C GLU A 207 -1.50 -16.08 11.91
N ALA A 208 -2.61 -16.81 12.08
CA ALA A 208 -2.73 -18.17 11.58
C ALA A 208 -2.62 -18.23 10.05
N GLU A 209 -3.29 -17.34 9.33
CA GLU A 209 -3.19 -17.26 7.87
C GLU A 209 -1.77 -16.95 7.38
N LEU A 210 -0.99 -16.13 8.12
CA LEU A 210 0.43 -15.90 7.81
C LEU A 210 1.25 -17.19 7.98
N ILE A 211 1.04 -17.93 9.07
CA ILE A 211 1.73 -19.19 9.35
C ILE A 211 1.41 -20.23 8.26
N PHE A 212 0.15 -20.40 7.90
CA PHE A 212 -0.24 -21.33 6.84
C PHE A 212 0.27 -20.91 5.46
N THR A 213 0.33 -19.60 5.19
CA THR A 213 0.97 -19.09 3.97
C THR A 213 2.45 -19.46 3.94
N ALA A 214 3.19 -19.22 5.03
CA ALA A 214 4.60 -19.56 5.13
C ALA A 214 4.83 -21.07 5.00
N LEU A 215 3.98 -21.90 5.61
CA LEU A 215 4.03 -23.35 5.46
C LEU A 215 3.85 -23.77 4.00
N ALA A 216 2.85 -23.22 3.30
CA ALA A 216 2.60 -23.54 1.90
C ALA A 216 3.78 -23.15 0.99
N GLU A 217 4.37 -21.97 1.23
CA GLU A 217 5.52 -21.47 0.47
C GLU A 217 6.80 -22.28 0.75
N LEU A 218 7.06 -22.58 2.02
CA LEU A 218 8.18 -23.41 2.45
C LEU A 218 8.08 -24.81 1.83
N SER A 219 6.93 -25.46 1.97
CA SER A 219 6.69 -26.80 1.40
C SER A 219 6.82 -26.79 -0.12
N THR A 220 6.31 -25.76 -0.79
CA THR A 220 6.46 -25.61 -2.25
C THR A 220 7.93 -25.56 -2.65
N ARG A 221 8.73 -24.71 -1.98
CA ARG A 221 10.17 -24.58 -2.26
C ARG A 221 10.90 -25.90 -2.07
N GLN A 222 10.69 -26.56 -0.93
CA GLN A 222 11.36 -27.82 -0.61
C GLN A 222 11.03 -28.93 -1.61
N ILE A 223 9.76 -29.01 -2.04
CA ILE A 223 9.32 -29.97 -3.06
C ILE A 223 9.93 -29.62 -4.41
N ALA A 224 9.94 -28.35 -4.80
CA ALA A 224 10.53 -27.91 -6.05
C ALA A 224 12.04 -28.22 -6.09
N GLU A 225 12.77 -27.93 -5.02
CA GLU A 225 14.19 -28.27 -4.84
C GLU A 225 14.44 -29.78 -4.98
N THR A 226 13.63 -30.59 -4.32
CA THR A 226 13.73 -32.06 -4.35
C THR A 226 13.46 -32.61 -5.75
N GLU A 227 12.44 -32.09 -6.43
CA GLU A 227 12.05 -32.50 -7.78
C GLU A 227 12.90 -31.84 -8.88
N GLN A 228 13.81 -30.94 -8.49
CA GLN A 228 14.60 -30.10 -9.41
C GLN A 228 13.72 -29.40 -10.46
N ALA A 229 12.57 -28.89 -10.02
CA ALA A 229 11.52 -28.36 -10.89
C ALA A 229 12.00 -27.15 -11.70
N LYS A 230 11.95 -27.25 -13.04
CA LYS A 230 12.35 -26.20 -13.99
C LYS A 230 11.16 -25.57 -14.71
N GLY A 231 11.26 -24.26 -14.91
CA GLY A 231 10.25 -23.47 -15.59
C GLY A 231 8.89 -23.46 -14.89
N LEU A 232 7.91 -22.88 -15.56
CA LEU A 232 6.59 -22.61 -14.97
C LEU A 232 5.79 -23.89 -14.65
N GLN A 233 5.77 -24.85 -15.58
CA GLN A 233 4.88 -26.02 -15.48
C GLN A 233 5.26 -26.94 -14.30
N GLU A 234 6.54 -27.20 -14.10
CA GLU A 234 7.00 -28.06 -13.00
C GLU A 234 6.85 -27.34 -11.66
N ASN A 235 7.17 -26.05 -11.60
CA ASN A 235 6.95 -25.25 -10.40
C ASN A 235 5.47 -25.08 -10.05
N ALA A 236 4.56 -25.09 -11.03
CA ALA A 236 3.12 -25.12 -10.78
C ALA A 236 2.68 -26.45 -10.14
N LYS A 237 3.28 -27.58 -10.55
CA LYS A 237 3.04 -28.89 -9.91
C LYS A 237 3.58 -28.90 -8.48
N ALA A 238 4.80 -28.42 -8.27
CA ALA A 238 5.38 -28.28 -6.94
C ALA A 238 4.52 -27.36 -6.04
N GLY A 239 4.00 -26.26 -6.60
CA GLY A 239 3.10 -25.33 -5.90
C GLY A 239 1.78 -25.97 -5.46
N LYS A 240 1.20 -26.83 -6.29
CA LYS A 240 0.02 -27.64 -5.89
C LYS A 240 0.37 -28.62 -4.77
N LYS A 241 1.50 -29.32 -4.86
CA LYS A 241 1.91 -30.27 -3.81
C LYS A 241 2.19 -29.54 -2.48
N GLY A 242 2.93 -28.43 -2.53
CA GLY A 242 3.25 -27.63 -1.34
C GLY A 242 2.02 -26.96 -0.73
N GLY A 243 1.13 -26.41 -1.55
CA GLY A 243 -0.16 -25.90 -1.10
C GLY A 243 -1.04 -26.98 -0.45
N ALA A 244 -1.02 -28.22 -0.96
CA ALA A 244 -1.77 -29.33 -0.40
C ALA A 244 -1.25 -29.74 1.00
N VAL A 245 0.04 -29.63 1.27
CA VAL A 245 0.60 -29.84 2.62
C VAL A 245 -0.03 -28.88 3.62
N ALA A 246 -0.02 -27.58 3.31
CA ALA A 246 -0.64 -26.57 4.16
C ALA A 246 -2.17 -26.74 4.26
N LYS A 247 -2.84 -27.13 3.17
CA LYS A 247 -4.27 -27.45 3.14
C LYS A 247 -4.64 -28.55 4.13
N ASN A 248 -3.84 -29.62 4.15
CA ASN A 248 -4.09 -30.77 5.01
C ASN A 248 -3.90 -30.40 6.48
N ALA A 249 -2.79 -29.73 6.80
CA ALA A 249 -2.54 -29.19 8.14
C ALA A 249 -3.65 -28.23 8.59
N ARG A 250 -4.15 -27.38 7.68
CA ARG A 250 -5.25 -26.45 7.95
C ARG A 250 -6.52 -27.22 8.32
N LYS A 251 -6.94 -28.15 7.46
CA LYS A 251 -8.15 -28.97 7.69
C LYS A 251 -8.07 -29.76 9.00
N GLU A 252 -6.90 -30.31 9.31
CA GLU A 252 -6.69 -31.02 10.57
C GLU A 252 -6.87 -30.07 11.76
N LEU A 253 -6.23 -28.90 11.75
CA LEU A 253 -6.38 -27.92 12.82
C LEU A 253 -7.82 -27.41 12.95
N GLU A 254 -8.49 -27.12 11.84
CA GLU A 254 -9.90 -26.69 11.80
C GLU A 254 -10.81 -27.78 12.40
N SER A 255 -10.54 -29.06 12.11
CA SER A 255 -11.30 -30.19 12.66
C SER A 255 -11.15 -30.34 14.18
N LYS A 256 -9.99 -29.98 14.73
CA LYS A 256 -9.70 -30.08 16.18
C LYS A 256 -10.18 -28.87 16.96
N THR A 257 -10.17 -27.70 16.34
CA THR A 257 -10.50 -26.42 16.99
C THR A 257 -11.93 -25.97 16.74
N GLY A 258 -12.60 -26.48 15.70
CA GLY A 258 -13.91 -26.02 15.26
C GLY A 258 -13.91 -24.60 14.65
N LYS A 259 -12.73 -24.00 14.44
CA LYS A 259 -12.58 -22.62 13.94
C LYS A 259 -11.95 -22.64 12.55
N SER A 260 -12.54 -21.90 11.60
CA SER A 260 -11.95 -21.68 10.28
C SER A 260 -10.69 -20.83 10.38
N ILE A 261 -9.63 -21.23 9.67
CA ILE A 261 -8.39 -20.44 9.58
C ILE A 261 -8.54 -19.33 8.54
N VAL A 262 -9.24 -19.60 7.43
CA VAL A 262 -9.53 -18.58 6.41
C VAL A 262 -10.80 -17.86 6.82
N THR A 263 -10.69 -16.57 7.14
CA THR A 263 -11.79 -15.75 7.65
C THR A 263 -11.94 -14.45 6.87
N GLY A 264 -13.11 -13.81 6.96
CA GLY A 264 -13.33 -12.45 6.44
C GLY A 264 -12.78 -11.34 7.34
N GLU A 265 -12.23 -11.69 8.51
CA GLU A 265 -11.63 -10.73 9.43
C GLU A 265 -10.46 -10.03 8.74
N ASN A 266 -10.39 -8.72 8.95
CA ASN A 266 -9.38 -7.88 8.34
C ASN A 266 -8.96 -6.80 9.32
N PHE A 267 -7.90 -6.11 8.95
CA PHE A 267 -7.34 -5.03 9.74
C PHE A 267 -7.45 -3.68 9.05
N LEU A 268 -8.56 -3.45 8.33
CA LEU A 268 -8.87 -2.13 7.81
C LEU A 268 -9.22 -1.21 9.00
N PRO A 269 -8.87 0.09 8.92
CA PRO A 269 -9.35 1.06 9.89
C PRO A 269 -10.88 1.05 9.92
N ILE A 270 -11.49 1.07 11.10
CA ILE A 270 -12.94 1.22 11.24
C ILE A 270 -13.33 2.55 10.59
N SER A 271 -14.11 2.50 9.52
CA SER A 271 -14.66 3.71 8.91
C SER A 271 -15.56 4.40 9.92
N LYS A 272 -15.29 5.68 10.25
CA LYS A 272 -16.11 6.51 11.15
C LYS A 272 -17.56 6.73 10.66
N GLU A 273 -17.98 6.14 9.55
CA GLU A 273 -19.32 6.27 8.99
C GLU A 273 -20.40 5.44 9.71
N ASN A 274 -20.04 4.55 10.66
CA ASN A 274 -21.01 3.77 11.44
C ASN A 274 -20.83 3.90 12.96
N ILE A 275 -20.57 5.12 13.46
CA ILE A 275 -20.84 5.41 14.88
C ILE A 275 -22.18 6.16 14.91
N ILE A 276 -23.28 5.42 14.77
CA ILE A 276 -24.55 5.87 15.35
C ILE A 276 -24.33 5.71 16.85
N ILE A 277 -24.03 6.83 17.51
CA ILE A 277 -24.16 6.91 18.96
C ILE A 277 -25.65 7.05 19.18
N ASP A 278 -26.33 5.93 19.48
CA ASP A 278 -27.61 5.98 20.16
C ASP A 278 -27.34 6.61 21.54
N ASN A 279 -27.63 7.90 21.63
CA ASN A 279 -27.80 8.58 22.90
C ASN A 279 -29.30 8.51 23.22
N ASP A 280 -29.66 7.57 24.10
CA ASP A 280 -30.76 7.78 25.04
C ASP A 280 -30.21 8.52 26.28
#